data_AF-A0A6J5FA95-F1
#
_entry.id   AF-A0A6J5FA95-F1
#
_cell.length_a   1.000
_cell.length_b   1.000
_cell.length_c   1.000
_cell.angle_alpha   90.00
_cell.angle_beta   90.00
_cell.angle_gamma   90.00
#
_symmetry.space_group_name_H-M   'P 1'
#
loop_
_entity.id
_entity.type
_entity.pdbx_description
1 polymer ?
#
loop_
_entity_poly.entity_id
_entity_poly.type
_entity_poly.pdbx_seq_one_letter_code
_entity_poly.pdbx_strand_id
1 'polypeptide(L)'
;MSIIAVALHYRLNANMLRRWVVAAPQRASGQPAPDEAQLPPAAAFVPLQLQAPAVATDRGEIRIEVRRGGATVTLCCPLSAANDCAT
;
A
#
# COMPACT_ATOMS: atom_id res chain seq x y z
N MET A 1 17.54 -1.10 9.58
CA MET A 1 16.59 -0.11 9.04
C MET A 1 15.83 -0.73 7.88
N SER A 2 14.53 -0.47 7.75
CA SER A 2 13.68 -1.03 6.66
C SER A 2 13.55 -0.05 5.51
N ILE A 3 13.40 -0.57 4.28
CA ILE A 3 13.28 0.23 3.06
C ILE A 3 12.07 1.17 3.05
N ILE A 4 10.97 0.76 3.69
CA ILE A 4 9.75 1.57 3.79
C ILE A 4 10.00 2.78 4.70
N ALA A 5 10.72 2.59 5.82
CA ALA A 5 11.04 3.67 6.75
C ALA A 5 11.90 4.76 6.08
N VAL A 6 12.86 4.35 5.25
CA VAL A 6 13.68 5.28 4.44
C VAL A 6 12.82 5.99 3.39
N ALA A 7 11.95 5.25 2.69
CA ALA A 7 11.07 5.84 1.68
C ALA A 7 10.14 6.92 2.27
N LEU A 8 9.53 6.64 3.43
CA LEU A 8 8.64 7.60 4.10
C LEU A 8 9.37 8.86 4.57
N HIS A 9 10.58 8.71 5.12
CA HIS A 9 11.39 9.84 5.59
C HIS A 9 11.71 10.82 4.46
N TYR A 10 12.04 10.30 3.27
CA TYR A 10 12.35 11.10 2.08
C TYR A 10 11.16 11.35 1.15
N ARG A 11 9.93 11.01 1.57
CA ARG A 11 8.71 11.14 0.75
C ARG A 11 8.79 10.42 -0.62
N LEU A 12 9.52 9.31 -0.67
CA LEU A 12 9.70 8.48 -1.85
C LEU A 12 8.72 7.30 -1.87
N ASN A 13 8.44 6.78 -3.07
CA ASN A 13 7.70 5.54 -3.23
C ASN A 13 8.57 4.33 -2.84
N ALA A 14 8.11 3.52 -1.88
CA ALA A 14 8.86 2.37 -1.37
C ALA A 14 9.14 1.30 -2.44
N ASN A 15 8.25 1.13 -3.43
CA ASN A 15 8.45 0.18 -4.53
C ASN A 15 9.54 0.64 -5.50
N MET A 16 9.66 1.96 -5.72
CA MET A 16 10.74 2.53 -6.53
C MET A 16 12.08 2.36 -5.82
N LEU A 17 12.15 2.70 -4.54
CA LEU A 17 13.36 2.55 -3.74
C LEU A 17 13.84 1.09 -3.71
N ARG A 18 12.92 0.12 -3.59
CA ARG A 18 13.25 -1.31 -3.65
C ARG A 18 13.87 -1.72 -4.98
N ARG A 19 13.30 -1.32 -6.12
CA ARG A 19 13.90 -1.60 -7.43
C ARG A 19 15.26 -0.95 -7.58
N TRP A 20 15.43 0.29 -7.14
CA TRP A 20 16.71 0.99 -7.24
C TRP A 20 17.80 0.32 -6.40
N VAL A 21 17.49 -0.10 -5.18
CA VAL A 21 18.43 -0.84 -4.32
C VAL A 21 18.83 -2.18 -4.94
N VAL A 22 17.89 -2.90 -5.56
CA VAL A 22 18.18 -4.16 -6.26
C VAL A 22 19.02 -3.94 -7.53
N ALA A 23 18.80 -2.85 -8.25
CA ALA A 23 19.50 -2.52 -9.49
C ALA A 23 20.87 -1.83 -9.27
N ALA A 24 21.13 -1.27 -8.07
CA ALA A 24 22.36 -0.54 -7.77
C ALA A 24 23.65 -1.39 -7.94
N PRO A 25 23.70 -2.67 -7.49
CA PRO A 25 24.86 -3.53 -7.71
C PRO A 25 25.12 -3.83 -9.19
N GLN A 26 24.07 -4.00 -10.00
CA GLN A 26 24.17 -4.26 -11.44
C GLN A 26 24.70 -3.05 -12.22
N ARG A 27 24.41 -1.82 -11.76
CA ARG A 27 25.00 -0.60 -12.32
C ARG A 27 26.47 -0.42 -11.92
N ALA A 28 26.85 -0.87 -10.73
CA ALA A 28 28.23 -0.77 -10.24
C ALA A 28 29.17 -1.79 -10.90
N SER A 29 28.67 -2.94 -11.36
CA SER A 29 29.45 -3.98 -12.06
C SER A 29 29.72 -3.67 -13.54
N GLY A 30 29.23 -2.53 -14.06
CA GLY A 30 29.37 -2.18 -15.48
C GLY A 30 28.63 -3.11 -16.43
N GLN A 31 27.78 -4.00 -15.90
CA GLN A 31 26.89 -4.80 -16.75
C GLN A 31 25.92 -3.83 -17.43
N PRO A 32 25.70 -3.97 -18.75
CA PRO A 32 24.66 -3.21 -19.42
C PRO A 32 23.37 -3.43 -18.63
N ALA A 33 22.68 -2.34 -18.31
CA ALA A 33 21.33 -2.46 -17.76
C ALA A 33 20.56 -3.42 -18.68
N PRO A 34 19.80 -4.39 -18.13
CA PRO A 34 18.92 -5.19 -18.96
C PRO A 34 18.12 -4.22 -19.82
N ASP A 35 18.22 -4.43 -21.12
CA ASP A 35 17.76 -3.54 -22.17
C ASP A 35 16.42 -2.90 -21.78
N GLU A 36 16.40 -1.57 -21.60
CA GLU A 36 15.14 -0.84 -21.49
C GLU A 36 14.34 -0.94 -22.80
N ALA A 37 14.91 -1.48 -23.89
CA ALA A 37 14.21 -1.79 -25.12
C ALA A 37 13.47 -3.14 -25.05
N GLN A 38 12.46 -3.17 -24.20
CA GLN A 38 11.17 -3.76 -24.55
C GLN A 38 10.20 -3.12 -23.57
N LEU A 39 9.75 -1.90 -23.89
CA LEU A 39 8.50 -1.40 -23.31
C LEU A 39 7.50 -2.54 -23.46
N PRO A 40 7.03 -3.16 -22.36
CA PRO A 40 6.00 -4.18 -22.47
C PRO A 40 4.87 -3.56 -23.28
N PRO A 41 4.24 -4.32 -24.19
CA PRO A 41 3.13 -3.81 -24.99
C PRO A 41 2.20 -3.05 -24.07
N ALA A 42 1.84 -1.81 -24.46
CA ALA A 42 1.04 -0.92 -23.64
C ALA A 42 -0.09 -1.72 -23.01
N ALA A 43 -0.10 -1.82 -21.68
CA ALA A 43 -1.02 -2.69 -20.98
C ALA A 43 -2.44 -2.35 -21.42
N ALA A 44 -3.07 -3.25 -22.16
CA ALA A 44 -4.43 -3.04 -22.61
C ALA A 44 -5.34 -3.09 -21.37
N PHE A 45 -6.15 -2.06 -21.19
CA PHE A 45 -7.14 -2.06 -20.13
C PHE A 45 -8.14 -3.20 -20.40
N VAL A 46 -8.16 -4.20 -19.52
CA VAL A 46 -9.14 -5.28 -19.56
C VAL A 46 -10.28 -4.89 -18.61
N PRO A 47 -11.46 -4.50 -19.13
CA PRO A 47 -12.61 -4.19 -18.28
C PRO A 47 -13.08 -5.49 -17.62
N LEU A 48 -12.87 -5.60 -16.31
CA LEU A 48 -13.43 -6.67 -15.50
C LEU A 48 -14.75 -6.20 -14.92
N GLN A 49 -15.83 -6.95 -15.17
CA GLN A 49 -17.09 -6.76 -14.46
C GLN A 49 -16.89 -7.24 -13.03
N LEU A 50 -16.55 -6.30 -12.14
CA LEU A 50 -16.58 -6.57 -10.72
C LEU A 50 -18.05 -6.72 -10.32
N GLN A 51 -18.39 -7.81 -9.64
CA GLN A 51 -19.71 -7.94 -9.03
C GLN A 51 -19.94 -6.67 -8.20
N ALA A 52 -21.11 -6.03 -8.39
CA ALA A 52 -21.48 -4.89 -7.57
C ALA A 52 -21.24 -5.31 -6.11
N PRO A 53 -20.45 -4.56 -5.33
CA PRO A 53 -20.30 -4.86 -3.92
C PRO A 53 -21.71 -5.06 -3.38
N ALA A 54 -21.99 -6.25 -2.85
CA ALA A 54 -23.25 -6.49 -2.18
C ALA A 54 -23.44 -5.28 -1.29
N VAL A 55 -24.50 -4.49 -1.53
CA VAL A 55 -24.77 -3.26 -0.79
C VAL A 55 -24.61 -3.66 0.66
N ALA A 56 -23.49 -3.25 1.25
CA ALA A 56 -23.22 -3.55 2.63
C ALA A 56 -24.37 -2.83 3.33
N THR A 57 -25.35 -3.61 3.76
CA THR A 57 -26.42 -3.11 4.62
C THR A 57 -25.82 -2.69 5.97
N ASP A 58 -24.53 -2.96 6.15
CA ASP A 58 -23.68 -2.36 7.14
C ASP A 58 -23.32 -0.93 6.73
N ARG A 59 -24.04 0.03 7.33
CA ARG A 59 -23.55 1.41 7.47
C ARG A 59 -22.11 1.31 7.99
N GLY A 60 -21.13 1.49 7.10
CA GLY A 60 -19.75 1.02 7.31
C GLY A 60 -19.25 1.13 8.76
N GLU A 61 -18.60 0.10 9.28
CA GLU A 61 -18.07 0.11 10.64
C GLU A 61 -16.64 0.65 10.66
N ILE A 62 -16.31 1.45 11.68
CA ILE A 62 -14.95 1.84 12.05
C ILE A 62 -14.45 0.85 13.09
N ARG A 63 -13.36 0.13 12.77
CA ARG A 63 -12.71 -0.80 13.68
C ARG A 63 -11.34 -0.28 14.09
N ILE A 64 -11.14 -0.07 15.39
CA ILE A 64 -9.88 0.40 15.96
C ILE A 64 -9.32 -0.69 16.87
N GLU A 65 -8.11 -1.14 16.59
CA GLU A 65 -7.42 -2.14 17.40
C GLU A 65 -6.26 -1.50 18.16
N VAL A 66 -6.27 -1.60 19.48
CA VAL A 66 -5.21 -1.10 20.36
C VAL A 66 -4.51 -2.28 21.02
N ARG A 67 -3.20 -2.35 20.86
CA ARG A 67 -2.34 -3.39 21.47
C ARG A 67 -1.41 -2.74 22.50
N ARG A 68 -1.42 -3.23 23.75
CA ARG A 68 -0.52 -2.79 24.82
C ARG A 68 -0.02 -3.98 25.62
N GLY A 69 1.28 -4.27 25.53
CA GLY A 69 1.87 -5.47 26.14
C GLY A 69 1.21 -6.73 25.57
N GLY A 70 0.70 -7.59 26.46
CA GLY A 70 -0.07 -8.79 26.09
C GLY A 70 -1.57 -8.56 25.88
N ALA A 71 -2.06 -7.33 26.03
CA ALA A 71 -3.48 -7.02 25.91
C ALA A 71 -3.83 -6.43 24.52
N THR A 72 -4.98 -6.86 23.99
CA THR A 72 -5.58 -6.32 22.75
C THR A 72 -7.00 -5.87 23.04
N VAL A 73 -7.32 -4.62 22.69
CA VAL A 73 -8.66 -4.04 22.77
C VAL A 73 -9.12 -3.75 21.35
N THR A 74 -10.33 -4.17 21.01
CA THR A 74 -10.99 -3.85 19.73
C THR A 74 -12.20 -2.98 20.01
N LEU A 75 -12.23 -1.80 19.38
CA LEU A 75 -13.39 -0.92 19.33
C LEU A 75 -14.03 -1.03 17.95
N CYS A 76 -15.34 -1.15 17.95
CA CYS A 76 -16.20 -1.29 16.78
C CYS A 76 -17.29 -0.24 16.91
N CYS A 77 -17.27 0.79 16.07
CA CYS A 77 -18.30 1.83 16.06
C CYS A 77 -18.86 2.06 14.65
N PRO A 78 -20.16 2.38 14.52
CA PRO A 78 -20.73 2.64 13.21
C PRO A 78 -20.18 3.97 12.65
N LEU A 79 -19.95 4.06 11.35
CA LEU A 79 -19.50 5.28 10.66
C LEU A 79 -20.47 6.44 10.89
N SER A 80 -21.77 6.16 11.12
CA SER A 80 -22.75 7.19 11.46
C SER A 80 -22.46 7.91 12.78
N ALA A 81 -21.71 7.31 13.69
CA ALA A 81 -21.32 7.91 14.97
C ALA A 81 -19.91 8.55 14.93
N ALA A 82 -19.27 8.64 13.75
CA ALA A 82 -17.92 9.19 13.63
C ALA A 82 -17.82 10.65 14.10
N ASN A 83 -18.87 11.45 13.88
CA ASN A 83 -18.91 12.85 14.30
C ASN A 83 -18.99 13.01 15.84
N ASP A 84 -19.52 12.02 16.56
CA ASP A 84 -19.63 12.05 18.02
C ASP A 84 -18.27 11.83 18.71
N CYS A 85 -17.24 11.42 17.96
CA CYS A 85 -15.90 11.16 18.49
C CYS A 85 -15.03 12.44 18.57
N ALA A 86 -15.50 13.58 18.07
CA ALA A 86 -14.73 14.83 18.00
C ALA A 86 -15.08 15.87 19.10
N THR A 87 -15.96 15.51 20.04
CA THR A 87 -16.31 16.31 21.24
C THR A 87 -15.62 15.78 22.48
#